data_AF-A0A8S1J4X4-F1
#
_entry.id   AF-A0A8S1J4X4-F1
#
_cell.length_a   1.000
_cell.length_b   1.000
_cell.length_c   1.000
_cell.angle_alpha   90.00
_cell.angle_beta   90.00
_cell.angle_gamma   90.00
#
_symmetry.space_group_name_H-M   'P 1'
#
loop_
_entity.id
_entity.type
_entity.pdbx_description
1 polymer ?
#
loop_
_entity_poly.entity_id
_entity_poly.type
_entity_poly.pdbx_seq_one_letter_code
_entity_poly.pdbx_strand_id
1 'polypeptide(L)'
;MIPALPRAVAPRIAAPRGLIPLASRRSGIRDPRVGHRQGEGCGSGAMRGGGPGGRARASAPEAGGLPEMRRGRGEEEPLEVLVVGAGPSGLAVAAAAGREGLHVGVIDPSPESLWANNYGTWVDEFEALGFGDCLSHVWDKVDVVFEDSSPPCTLARPYGQVDRRRLKSRLLENCRETGVGFLAGQVRSVEHLQTCTRATCADGTSVSALLVIDATGYSRRLMQFQSPVGDLDSADVTPGYQVTYGILAEVEAHDLPLDHMVLMDWSDSHLSPELFRQNHAEPSFLYMMPFTPTSVFLEETSLVDRPAVRSEDLRARLKERLGAQGIK
;
A
#
# COMPACT_ATOMS: atom_id res chain seq x y z
N MET A 1 17.72 38.56 16.22
CA MET A 1 19.11 38.05 16.30
C MET A 1 19.16 37.05 17.44
N ILE A 2 19.13 35.75 17.12
CA ILE A 2 19.17 34.64 18.06
C ILE A 2 20.55 33.99 17.90
N PRO A 3 21.36 33.81 18.95
CA PRO A 3 22.71 33.28 18.80
C PRO A 3 22.70 31.75 18.62
N ALA A 4 23.50 31.28 17.66
CA ALA A 4 23.65 29.89 17.29
C ALA A 4 24.46 29.08 18.34
N LEU A 5 23.99 27.88 18.68
CA LEU A 5 24.71 26.88 19.47
C LEU A 5 25.75 26.13 18.61
N PRO A 6 26.92 25.75 19.16
CA PRO A 6 28.02 25.16 18.40
C PRO A 6 27.76 23.67 18.05
N ARG A 7 28.15 23.29 16.82
CA ARG A 7 28.11 21.93 16.29
C ARG A 7 29.10 21.01 17.04
N ALA A 8 28.60 19.90 17.59
CA ALA A 8 29.43 18.81 18.09
C ALA A 8 30.03 18.00 16.92
N VAL A 9 31.34 17.74 16.99
CA VAL A 9 32.10 16.94 16.03
C VAL A 9 32.11 15.48 16.52
N ALA A 10 31.56 14.55 15.74
CA ALA A 10 31.65 13.12 16.01
C ALA A 10 33.04 12.57 15.64
N PRO A 11 33.63 11.65 16.43
CA PRO A 11 34.93 11.07 16.14
C PRO A 11 34.86 10.04 14.99
N ARG A 12 35.90 10.06 14.14
CA ARG A 12 36.09 9.12 13.02
C ARG A 12 36.44 7.71 13.56
N ILE A 13 35.58 6.74 13.29
CA ILE A 13 35.90 5.31 13.49
C ILE A 13 36.55 4.79 12.21
N ALA A 14 37.75 4.23 12.33
CA ALA A 14 38.50 3.65 11.23
C ALA A 14 37.93 2.27 10.84
N ALA A 15 37.67 2.04 9.55
CA ALA A 15 37.25 0.75 9.02
C ALA A 15 38.44 -0.22 8.89
N PRO A 16 38.29 -1.51 9.27
CA PRO A 16 39.31 -2.51 9.03
C PRO A 16 39.43 -2.84 7.54
N ARG A 17 40.68 -2.91 7.06
CA ARG A 17 41.05 -3.26 5.69
C ARG A 17 40.94 -4.77 5.48
N GLY A 18 40.35 -5.15 4.35
CA GLY A 18 40.63 -6.41 3.66
C GLY A 18 39.46 -7.38 3.62
N LEU A 19 38.79 -7.44 2.47
CA LEU A 19 38.24 -8.66 1.86
C LEU A 19 37.84 -8.33 0.41
N ILE A 20 38.39 -9.09 -0.52
CA ILE A 20 38.23 -8.95 -1.98
C ILE A 20 36.89 -9.59 -2.38
N PRO A 21 36.01 -8.95 -3.17
CA PRO A 21 34.80 -9.61 -3.65
C PRO A 21 35.12 -10.59 -4.78
N LEU A 22 34.77 -11.86 -4.59
CA LEU A 22 34.71 -12.87 -5.64
C LEU A 22 33.43 -12.67 -6.46
N ALA A 23 33.60 -12.48 -7.77
CA ALA A 23 32.53 -12.43 -8.75
C ALA A 23 31.70 -13.73 -8.74
N SER A 24 30.39 -13.62 -8.51
CA SER A 24 29.45 -14.70 -8.80
C SER A 24 28.54 -14.30 -9.96
N ARG A 25 28.45 -15.22 -10.93
CA ARG A 25 27.79 -15.06 -12.21
C ARG A 25 26.27 -14.98 -12.04
N ARG A 26 25.65 -14.01 -12.72
CA ARG A 26 24.19 -13.99 -12.95
C ARG A 26 23.80 -15.21 -13.79
N SER A 27 22.96 -16.09 -13.24
CA SER A 27 22.17 -17.06 -14.00
C SER A 27 20.72 -16.59 -14.07
N GLY A 28 20.16 -16.68 -15.27
CA GLY A 28 18.93 -16.02 -15.67
C GLY A 28 17.64 -16.58 -15.08
N ILE A 29 16.69 -15.66 -14.98
CA ILE A 29 15.27 -15.87 -14.76
C ILE A 29 14.68 -16.75 -15.88
N ARG A 30 13.88 -17.76 -15.51
CA ARG A 30 12.88 -18.38 -16.39
C ARG A 30 11.50 -18.24 -15.75
N ASP A 31 10.65 -17.53 -16.47
CA ASP A 31 9.21 -17.31 -16.27
C ASP A 31 8.42 -18.55 -16.74
N PRO A 32 7.53 -19.15 -15.92
CA PRO A 32 6.58 -20.14 -16.41
C PRO A 32 5.21 -19.50 -16.67
N ARG A 33 4.94 -19.20 -17.95
CA ARG A 33 3.59 -19.12 -18.50
C ARG A 33 3.00 -20.52 -18.58
N VAL A 34 1.82 -20.73 -17.99
CA VAL A 34 0.96 -21.88 -18.30
C VAL A 34 -0.42 -21.37 -18.67
N GLY A 35 -0.83 -21.70 -19.90
CA GLY A 35 -2.08 -21.28 -20.51
C GLY A 35 -3.27 -22.15 -20.12
N HIS A 36 -4.44 -21.53 -20.04
CA HIS A 36 -5.72 -22.23 -20.02
C HIS A 36 -6.27 -22.36 -21.45
N ARG A 37 -6.49 -23.62 -21.86
CA ARG A 37 -7.27 -23.96 -23.06
C ARG A 37 -8.76 -23.90 -22.74
N GLN A 38 -9.50 -23.26 -23.65
CA GLN A 38 -10.94 -23.38 -23.81
C GLN A 38 -11.30 -24.68 -24.54
N GLY A 39 -12.51 -25.17 -24.29
CA GLY A 39 -13.17 -26.23 -25.05
C GLY A 39 -14.64 -26.35 -24.63
N GLU A 40 -15.52 -25.74 -25.44
CA GLU A 40 -16.88 -26.12 -25.90
C GLU A 40 -17.59 -27.27 -25.15
N GLY A 41 -18.89 -27.27 -24.83
CA GLY A 41 -20.06 -26.66 -25.46
C GLY A 41 -21.13 -27.76 -25.62
N CYS A 42 -22.33 -27.59 -25.06
CA CYS A 42 -23.54 -28.30 -25.52
C CYS A 42 -24.80 -27.63 -24.96
N GLY A 43 -25.77 -27.36 -25.84
CA GLY A 43 -26.99 -26.60 -25.54
C GLY A 43 -28.27 -27.45 -25.50
N SER A 44 -29.32 -26.88 -24.92
CA SER A 44 -30.76 -26.99 -25.24
C SER A 44 -31.50 -26.20 -24.16
N GLY A 45 -32.67 -25.56 -24.33
CA GLY A 45 -33.60 -25.39 -25.44
C GLY A 45 -34.56 -24.25 -25.06
N ALA A 46 -35.24 -23.70 -26.07
CA ALA A 46 -36.09 -22.52 -25.99
C ALA A 46 -37.43 -22.73 -25.26
N MET A 47 -38.02 -21.65 -24.75
CA MET A 47 -39.47 -21.40 -24.77
C MET A 47 -39.75 -19.90 -24.64
N ARG A 48 -40.59 -19.39 -25.55
CA ARG A 48 -41.09 -18.01 -25.63
C ARG A 48 -42.37 -17.85 -24.80
N GLY A 49 -42.58 -16.66 -24.26
CA GLY A 49 -43.89 -16.18 -23.79
C GLY A 49 -43.86 -14.66 -23.63
N GLY A 50 -44.66 -13.93 -24.41
CA GLY A 50 -44.72 -12.48 -24.43
C GLY A 50 -45.84 -11.88 -23.55
N GLY A 51 -45.75 -10.57 -23.32
CA GLY A 51 -46.83 -9.75 -22.74
C GLY A 51 -46.30 -8.43 -22.14
N PRO A 52 -46.78 -7.24 -22.57
CA PRO A 52 -46.14 -5.95 -22.28
C PRO A 52 -46.71 -5.28 -21.03
N GLY A 53 -45.87 -4.53 -20.31
CA GLY A 53 -46.29 -3.72 -19.17
C GLY A 53 -45.26 -2.65 -18.85
N GLY A 54 -45.52 -1.43 -19.31
CA GLY A 54 -44.66 -0.28 -19.09
C GLY A 54 -44.55 0.11 -17.62
N ARG A 55 -43.31 0.29 -17.16
CA ARG A 55 -42.94 1.29 -16.16
C ARG A 55 -41.60 1.85 -16.59
N ALA A 56 -41.57 3.14 -16.91
CA ALA A 56 -40.34 3.90 -17.02
C ALA A 56 -39.62 3.78 -15.67
N ARG A 57 -38.62 2.90 -15.58
CA ARG A 57 -37.62 2.98 -14.53
C ARG A 57 -36.82 4.23 -14.86
N ALA A 58 -36.84 5.19 -13.94
CA ALA A 58 -35.80 6.19 -13.88
C ALA A 58 -34.47 5.44 -13.87
N SER A 59 -33.72 5.57 -14.96
CA SER A 59 -32.37 5.04 -15.07
C SER A 59 -31.55 5.70 -13.95
N ALA A 60 -31.01 4.88 -13.05
CA ALA A 60 -29.82 5.29 -12.30
C ALA A 60 -28.80 5.80 -13.34
N PRO A 61 -28.05 6.87 -13.05
CA PRO A 61 -27.03 7.32 -14.00
C PRO A 61 -26.15 6.10 -14.29
N GLU A 62 -26.02 5.75 -15.57
CA GLU A 62 -25.04 4.76 -15.99
C GLU A 62 -23.72 5.17 -15.34
N ALA A 63 -23.10 4.25 -14.61
CA ALA A 63 -21.79 4.47 -14.03
C ALA A 63 -20.82 4.69 -15.20
N GLY A 64 -20.70 5.95 -15.62
CA GLY A 64 -19.82 6.34 -16.69
C GLY A 64 -18.41 5.93 -16.32
N GLY A 65 -17.70 5.30 -17.26
CA GLY A 65 -16.29 4.99 -17.12
C GLY A 65 -15.50 6.23 -16.70
N LEU A 66 -14.28 6.02 -16.21
CA LEU A 66 -13.41 7.14 -15.83
C LEU A 66 -13.24 8.12 -17.01
N PRO A 67 -13.25 9.44 -16.76
CA PRO A 67 -13.04 10.44 -17.81
C PRO A 67 -11.71 10.17 -18.50
N GLU A 68 -11.72 10.06 -19.83
CA GLU A 68 -10.49 9.86 -20.59
C GLU A 68 -9.58 11.09 -20.45
N MET A 69 -8.28 10.83 -20.29
CA MET A 69 -7.27 11.88 -20.26
C MET A 69 -7.23 12.63 -21.58
N ARG A 70 -7.54 13.94 -21.54
CA ARG A 70 -7.33 14.85 -22.67
C ARG A 70 -5.85 15.18 -22.78
N ARG A 71 -5.16 14.49 -23.69
CA ARG A 71 -3.74 14.76 -23.98
C ARG A 71 -3.63 16.02 -24.82
N GLY A 72 -2.71 16.92 -24.48
CA GLY A 72 -2.29 17.97 -25.41
C GLY A 72 -1.41 17.41 -26.54
N ARG A 73 -1.19 18.21 -27.58
CA ARG A 73 -0.39 17.82 -28.75
C ARG A 73 1.13 17.83 -28.47
N GLY A 74 1.60 16.95 -27.58
CA GLY A 74 3.02 16.85 -27.25
C GLY A 74 3.49 17.95 -26.28
N GLU A 75 4.73 18.44 -26.45
CA GLU A 75 5.33 19.42 -25.53
C GLU A 75 4.67 20.81 -25.59
N GLU A 76 3.91 21.12 -26.63
CA GLU A 76 3.29 22.42 -26.85
C GLU A 76 2.06 22.67 -25.95
N GLU A 77 1.45 21.59 -25.42
CA GLU A 77 0.29 21.65 -24.53
C GLU A 77 0.43 20.60 -23.40
N PRO A 78 1.40 20.77 -22.48
CA PRO A 78 1.59 19.83 -21.39
C PRO A 78 0.39 19.88 -20.42
N LEU A 79 0.13 18.77 -19.73
CA LEU A 79 -0.69 18.81 -18.53
C LEU A 79 -0.03 19.70 -17.47
N GLU A 80 -0.81 20.28 -16.57
CA GLU A 80 -0.22 20.99 -15.43
C GLU A 80 0.32 19.99 -14.41
N VAL A 81 -0.43 18.92 -14.15
CA VAL A 81 -0.02 17.84 -13.25
C VAL A 81 -0.29 16.47 -13.87
N LEU A 82 0.70 15.61 -13.84
CA LEU A 82 0.57 14.19 -14.16
C LEU A 82 0.90 13.35 -12.93
N VAL A 83 -0.07 12.57 -12.47
CA VAL A 83 0.10 11.63 -11.36
C VAL A 83 0.30 10.23 -11.92
N VAL A 84 1.38 9.57 -11.52
CA VAL A 84 1.69 8.20 -11.94
C VAL A 84 1.31 7.23 -10.82
N GLY A 85 0.20 6.50 -10.99
CA GLY A 85 -0.34 5.55 -10.03
C GLY A 85 -1.71 5.97 -9.48
N ALA A 86 -2.66 5.05 -9.47
CA ALA A 86 -4.03 5.24 -8.97
C ALA A 86 -4.24 4.60 -7.57
N GLY A 87 -3.20 4.65 -6.74
CA GLY A 87 -3.25 4.33 -5.31
C GLY A 87 -3.99 5.40 -4.49
N PRO A 88 -4.15 5.20 -3.17
CA PRO A 88 -4.81 6.18 -2.30
C PRO A 88 -4.18 7.58 -2.40
N SER A 89 -2.86 7.67 -2.32
CA SER A 89 -2.13 8.94 -2.43
C SER A 89 -2.28 9.58 -3.82
N GLY A 90 -2.17 8.78 -4.88
CA GLY A 90 -2.29 9.27 -6.26
C GLY A 90 -3.66 9.84 -6.58
N LEU A 91 -4.74 9.14 -6.18
CA LEU A 91 -6.09 9.67 -6.36
C LEU A 91 -6.36 10.89 -5.46
N ALA A 92 -5.89 10.87 -4.20
CA ALA A 92 -6.09 11.99 -3.30
C ALA A 92 -5.42 13.28 -3.80
N VAL A 93 -4.16 13.18 -4.26
CA VAL A 93 -3.45 14.36 -4.79
C VAL A 93 -4.00 14.80 -6.14
N ALA A 94 -4.44 13.87 -7.00
CA ALA A 94 -5.06 14.21 -8.27
C ALA A 94 -6.38 14.99 -8.06
N ALA A 95 -7.25 14.50 -7.17
CA ALA A 95 -8.48 15.20 -6.82
C ALA A 95 -8.22 16.55 -6.15
N ALA A 96 -7.19 16.65 -5.30
CA ALA A 96 -6.80 17.92 -4.69
C ALA A 96 -6.32 18.94 -5.73
N ALA A 97 -5.45 18.53 -6.65
CA ALA A 97 -5.00 19.39 -7.75
C ALA A 97 -6.15 19.79 -8.68
N GLY A 98 -7.07 18.87 -8.97
CA GLY A 98 -8.26 19.18 -9.77
C GLY A 98 -9.21 20.18 -9.09
N ARG A 99 -9.35 20.15 -7.75
CA ARG A 99 -10.12 21.15 -7.00
C ARG A 99 -9.58 22.57 -7.14
N GLU A 100 -8.27 22.70 -7.32
CA GLU A 100 -7.62 23.98 -7.61
C GLU A 100 -7.78 24.41 -9.08
N GLY A 101 -8.50 23.63 -9.90
CA GLY A 101 -8.77 23.93 -11.30
C GLY A 101 -7.65 23.57 -12.27
N LEU A 102 -6.64 22.80 -11.83
CA LEU A 102 -5.53 22.39 -12.66
C LEU A 102 -5.94 21.32 -13.69
N HIS A 103 -5.28 21.31 -14.85
CA HIS A 103 -5.41 20.24 -15.83
C HIS A 103 -4.59 19.02 -15.40
N VAL A 104 -5.28 18.05 -14.77
CA VAL A 104 -4.66 16.88 -14.14
C VAL A 104 -4.93 15.59 -14.91
N GLY A 105 -3.88 14.79 -15.09
CA GLY A 105 -3.97 13.42 -15.59
C GLY A 105 -3.47 12.39 -14.58
N VAL A 106 -4.08 11.20 -14.56
CA VAL A 106 -3.61 10.02 -13.83
C VAL A 106 -3.28 8.89 -14.81
N ILE A 107 -2.08 8.32 -14.73
CA ILE A 107 -1.70 7.11 -15.46
C ILE A 107 -1.55 5.95 -14.48
N ASP A 108 -2.30 4.87 -14.70
CA ASP A 108 -2.18 3.64 -13.92
C ASP A 108 -2.48 2.41 -14.80
N PRO A 109 -1.84 1.24 -14.61
CA PRO A 109 -2.11 0.07 -15.45
C PRO A 109 -3.56 -0.41 -15.38
N SER A 110 -4.25 -0.20 -14.26
CA SER A 110 -5.63 -0.59 -14.04
C SER A 110 -6.31 0.36 -13.04
N PRO A 111 -6.67 1.58 -13.47
CA PRO A 111 -7.09 2.65 -12.57
C PRO A 111 -8.31 2.31 -11.69
N GLU A 112 -9.20 1.42 -12.15
CA GLU A 112 -10.41 1.00 -11.43
C GLU A 112 -10.21 -0.24 -10.56
N SER A 113 -9.07 -0.93 -10.66
CA SER A 113 -8.79 -2.11 -9.86
C SER A 113 -8.77 -1.79 -8.37
N LEU A 114 -9.29 -2.72 -7.57
CA LEU A 114 -9.21 -2.66 -6.11
C LEU A 114 -7.76 -2.79 -5.65
N TRP A 115 -7.40 -2.04 -4.62
CA TRP A 115 -6.08 -2.16 -3.99
C TRP A 115 -5.98 -3.44 -3.19
N ALA A 116 -4.87 -4.15 -3.33
CA ALA A 116 -4.65 -5.42 -2.62
C ALA A 116 -4.46 -5.22 -1.10
N ASN A 117 -3.83 -4.12 -0.70
CA ASN A 117 -3.44 -3.84 0.68
C ASN A 117 -4.65 -3.50 1.56
N ASN A 118 -4.58 -3.90 2.82
CA ASN A 118 -5.47 -3.44 3.88
C ASN A 118 -4.88 -2.19 4.54
N TYR A 119 -5.73 -1.32 5.07
CA TYR A 119 -5.30 -0.09 5.72
C TYR A 119 -6.01 0.07 7.06
N GLY A 120 -5.26 0.56 8.03
CA GLY A 120 -5.77 1.09 9.29
C GLY A 120 -5.42 2.56 9.41
N THR A 121 -6.17 3.30 10.23
CA THR A 121 -5.98 4.74 10.39
C THR A 121 -6.51 5.22 11.74
N TRP A 122 -5.94 6.31 12.26
CA TRP A 122 -6.55 7.03 13.37
C TRP A 122 -7.85 7.67 12.89
N VAL A 123 -8.94 7.44 13.62
CA VAL A 123 -10.29 7.86 13.18
C VAL A 123 -10.36 9.37 12.98
N ASP A 124 -9.80 10.15 13.91
CA ASP A 124 -9.81 11.62 13.87
C ASP A 124 -9.05 12.18 12.65
N GLU A 125 -7.93 11.58 12.28
CA GLU A 125 -7.16 11.98 11.08
C GLU A 125 -7.93 11.68 9.79
N PHE A 126 -8.61 10.54 9.75
CA PHE A 126 -9.37 10.12 8.57
C PHE A 126 -10.67 10.91 8.41
N GLU A 127 -11.33 11.25 9.53
CA GLU A 127 -12.46 12.17 9.58
C GLU A 127 -12.09 13.59 9.16
N ALA A 128 -10.92 14.09 9.58
CA ALA A 128 -10.42 15.41 9.16
C ALA A 128 -10.20 15.50 7.64
N LEU A 129 -9.94 14.37 6.98
CA LEU A 129 -9.85 14.26 5.51
C LEU A 129 -11.22 14.08 4.82
N GLY A 130 -12.31 13.97 5.58
CA GLY A 130 -13.65 13.75 5.06
C GLY A 130 -13.94 12.29 4.68
N PHE A 131 -13.18 11.34 5.21
CA PHE A 131 -13.30 9.91 4.90
C PHE A 131 -13.81 9.06 6.07
N GLY A 132 -14.36 9.66 7.13
CA GLY A 132 -14.89 8.92 8.28
C GLY A 132 -15.94 7.87 7.90
N ASP A 133 -16.74 8.14 6.85
CA ASP A 133 -17.70 7.19 6.30
C ASP A 133 -17.05 5.99 5.59
N CYS A 134 -15.75 6.01 5.34
CA CYS A 134 -14.96 4.96 4.69
C CYS A 134 -14.33 3.96 5.67
N LEU A 135 -14.72 3.99 6.94
CA LEU A 135 -14.31 3.00 7.95
C LEU A 135 -15.29 1.81 7.96
N SER A 136 -14.76 0.57 7.94
CA SER A 136 -15.55 -0.67 8.06
C SER A 136 -15.72 -1.12 9.51
N HIS A 137 -14.76 -0.79 10.37
CA HIS A 137 -14.75 -1.15 11.78
C HIS A 137 -13.93 -0.13 12.56
N VAL A 138 -14.27 0.11 13.84
CA VAL A 138 -13.57 1.03 14.73
C VAL A 138 -13.39 0.38 16.09
N TRP A 139 -12.17 0.44 16.61
CA TRP A 139 -11.84 0.14 17.99
C TRP A 139 -11.64 1.45 18.74
N ASP A 140 -12.22 1.58 19.92
CA ASP A 140 -12.20 2.81 20.72
C ASP A 140 -10.83 3.08 21.32
N LYS A 141 -10.07 2.02 21.60
CA LYS A 141 -8.73 2.10 22.20
C LYS A 141 -7.72 1.27 21.43
N VAL A 142 -6.45 1.64 21.60
CA VAL A 142 -5.31 0.95 21.02
C VAL A 142 -4.34 0.57 22.11
N ASP A 143 -3.96 -0.70 22.16
CA ASP A 143 -2.94 -1.18 23.09
C ASP A 143 -1.59 -1.36 22.39
N VAL A 144 -0.53 -0.96 23.09
CA VAL A 144 0.86 -1.31 22.78
C VAL A 144 1.41 -2.11 23.95
N VAL A 145 1.91 -3.31 23.65
CA VAL A 145 2.41 -4.27 24.64
C VAL A 145 3.91 -4.43 24.48
N PHE A 146 4.62 -4.33 25.60
CA PHE A 146 6.01 -4.70 25.79
C PHE A 146 6.08 -5.77 26.89
N GLU A 147 7.15 -6.56 26.91
CA GLU A 147 7.35 -7.63 27.90
C GLU A 147 7.17 -7.15 29.36
N ASP A 148 7.67 -5.95 29.68
CA ASP A 148 7.59 -5.36 31.02
C ASP A 148 6.31 -4.52 31.25
N SER A 149 5.43 -4.36 30.27
CA SER A 149 4.23 -3.53 30.40
C SER A 149 3.02 -4.35 30.84
N SER A 150 2.82 -4.46 32.16
CA SER A 150 1.57 -4.95 32.74
C SER A 150 1.00 -3.89 33.71
N PRO A 151 -0.14 -3.25 33.39
CA PRO A 151 -0.96 -3.43 32.18
C PRO A 151 -0.29 -2.86 30.90
N PRO A 152 -0.81 -3.20 29.70
CA PRO A 152 -0.36 -2.61 28.45
C PRO A 152 -0.50 -1.08 28.40
N CYS A 153 0.24 -0.45 27.50
CA CYS A 153 0.12 0.98 27.23
C CYS A 153 -1.11 1.23 26.36
N THR A 154 -2.22 1.62 26.99
CA THR A 154 -3.48 1.91 26.30
C THR A 154 -3.57 3.37 25.86
N LEU A 155 -3.76 3.59 24.57
CA LEU A 155 -4.11 4.86 23.97
C LEU A 155 -5.63 4.94 23.84
N ALA A 156 -6.24 5.91 24.53
CA ALA A 156 -7.65 6.26 24.36
C ALA A 156 -7.86 7.10 23.08
N ARG A 157 -7.39 6.57 21.94
CA ARG A 157 -7.51 7.17 20.61
C ARG A 157 -8.08 6.12 19.66
N PRO A 158 -9.28 6.32 19.10
CA PRO A 158 -9.91 5.35 18.23
C PRO A 158 -9.09 5.06 16.97
N TYR A 159 -9.07 3.80 16.57
CA TYR A 159 -8.40 3.33 15.36
C TYR A 159 -9.39 2.56 14.49
N GLY A 160 -9.37 2.84 13.19
CA GLY A 160 -10.34 2.32 12.25
C GLY A 160 -9.71 1.43 11.20
N GLN A 161 -10.39 0.33 10.88
CA GLN A 161 -10.14 -0.41 9.64
C GLN A 161 -10.80 0.32 8.47
N VAL A 162 -10.05 0.53 7.40
CA VAL A 162 -10.55 1.22 6.20
C VAL A 162 -11.27 0.24 5.28
N ASP A 163 -12.51 0.57 4.88
CA ASP A 163 -13.18 -0.06 3.75
C ASP A 163 -12.52 0.44 2.45
N ARG A 164 -11.54 -0.34 1.97
CA ARG A 164 -10.79 -0.03 0.73
C ARG A 164 -11.68 0.14 -0.50
N ARG A 165 -12.86 -0.51 -0.56
CA ARG A 165 -13.78 -0.36 -1.70
C ARG A 165 -14.46 0.99 -1.62
N ARG A 166 -14.99 1.34 -0.45
CA ARG A 166 -15.64 2.64 -0.23
C ARG A 166 -14.66 3.79 -0.42
N LEU A 167 -13.45 3.68 0.14
CA LEU A 167 -12.39 4.67 -0.06
C LEU A 167 -12.00 4.81 -1.54
N LYS A 168 -11.83 3.70 -2.27
CA LYS A 168 -11.54 3.73 -3.72
C LYS A 168 -12.65 4.44 -4.49
N SER A 169 -13.91 4.06 -4.25
CA SER A 169 -15.06 4.68 -4.90
C SER A 169 -15.12 6.18 -4.62
N ARG A 170 -14.96 6.59 -3.35
CA ARG A 170 -14.95 7.99 -2.93
C ARG A 170 -13.84 8.79 -3.62
N LEU A 171 -12.62 8.26 -3.66
CA LEU A 171 -11.49 8.95 -4.28
C LEU A 171 -11.63 9.05 -5.81
N LEU A 172 -12.17 8.03 -6.48
CA LEU A 172 -12.47 8.11 -7.91
C LEU A 172 -13.61 9.09 -8.20
N GLU A 173 -14.64 9.15 -7.36
CA GLU A 173 -15.72 10.13 -7.46
C GLU A 173 -15.18 11.56 -7.32
N ASN A 174 -14.37 11.82 -6.29
CA ASN A 174 -13.71 13.12 -6.12
C ASN A 174 -12.90 13.52 -7.37
N CYS A 175 -12.17 12.59 -7.98
CA CYS A 175 -11.44 12.84 -9.23
C CYS A 175 -12.38 13.17 -10.41
N ARG A 176 -13.52 12.48 -10.52
CA ARG A 176 -14.52 12.72 -11.58
C ARG A 176 -15.13 14.11 -11.45
N GLU A 177 -15.53 14.49 -10.23
CA GLU A 177 -16.13 15.80 -9.93
C GLU A 177 -15.19 16.96 -10.25
N THR A 178 -13.88 16.73 -10.15
CA THR A 178 -12.84 17.73 -10.42
C THR A 178 -12.27 17.65 -11.83
N GLY A 179 -12.84 16.83 -12.72
CA GLY A 179 -12.43 16.72 -14.11
C GLY A 179 -11.07 16.06 -14.36
N VAL A 180 -10.55 15.27 -13.41
CA VAL A 180 -9.29 14.53 -13.57
C VAL A 180 -9.45 13.49 -14.69
N GLY A 181 -8.53 13.51 -15.65
CA GLY A 181 -8.49 12.55 -16.75
C GLY A 181 -7.64 11.33 -16.43
N PHE A 182 -8.04 10.15 -16.94
CA PHE A 182 -7.36 8.89 -16.69
C PHE A 182 -6.82 8.26 -17.97
N LEU A 183 -5.67 7.60 -17.85
CA LEU A 183 -5.10 6.77 -18.89
C LEU A 183 -4.67 5.43 -18.30
N ALA A 184 -5.22 4.35 -18.85
CA ALA A 184 -4.73 3.01 -18.57
C ALA A 184 -3.35 2.82 -19.22
N GLY A 185 -2.30 2.67 -18.41
CA GLY A 185 -0.94 2.56 -18.91
C GLY A 185 0.08 2.34 -17.80
N GLN A 186 1.24 1.77 -18.16
CA GLN A 186 2.35 1.59 -17.23
C GLN A 186 3.49 2.52 -17.63
N VAL A 187 3.71 3.60 -16.88
CA VAL A 187 4.87 4.47 -17.06
C VAL A 187 6.16 3.69 -16.78
N ARG A 188 7.13 3.83 -17.67
CA ARG A 188 8.44 3.17 -17.61
C ARG A 188 9.58 4.14 -17.32
N SER A 189 9.48 5.36 -17.81
CA SER A 189 10.50 6.38 -17.65
C SER A 189 9.89 7.77 -17.61
N VAL A 190 10.63 8.69 -17.00
CA VAL A 190 10.37 10.13 -17.04
C VAL A 190 11.64 10.82 -17.54
N GLU A 191 11.48 11.82 -18.40
CA GLU A 191 12.55 12.64 -18.94
C GLU A 191 12.24 14.11 -18.64
N HIS A 192 13.14 14.78 -17.92
CA HIS A 192 13.02 16.20 -17.62
C HIS A 192 13.60 17.01 -18.79
N LEU A 193 12.72 17.72 -19.51
CA LEU A 193 13.05 18.61 -20.60
C LEU A 193 13.20 20.05 -20.07
N GLN A 194 13.53 21.00 -20.95
CA GLN A 194 13.74 22.39 -20.54
C GLN A 194 12.50 23.06 -19.94
N THR A 195 11.30 22.69 -20.40
CA THR A 195 10.03 23.37 -20.06
C THR A 195 8.97 22.44 -19.46
N CYS A 196 9.17 21.13 -19.53
CA CYS A 196 8.22 20.14 -19.03
C CYS A 196 8.93 18.82 -18.71
N THR A 197 8.19 17.86 -18.17
CA THR A 197 8.62 16.47 -18.00
C THR A 197 7.78 15.58 -18.91
N ARG A 198 8.44 14.69 -19.66
CA ARG A 198 7.78 13.68 -20.49
C ARG A 198 7.78 12.34 -19.76
N ALA A 199 6.60 11.77 -19.53
CA ALA A 199 6.43 10.41 -19.05
C ALA A 199 6.15 9.47 -20.23
N THR A 200 6.88 8.36 -20.31
CA THR A 200 6.74 7.36 -21.39
C THR A 200 6.22 6.04 -20.83
N CYS A 201 5.12 5.56 -21.40
CA CYS A 201 4.48 4.29 -21.07
C CYS A 201 5.16 3.11 -21.78
N ALA A 202 4.91 1.90 -21.27
CA ALA A 202 5.46 0.65 -21.80
C ALA A 202 5.07 0.35 -23.26
N ASP A 203 3.95 0.88 -23.73
CA ASP A 203 3.45 0.78 -25.11
C ASP A 203 4.02 1.87 -26.04
N GLY A 204 4.89 2.75 -25.52
CA GLY A 204 5.44 3.90 -26.23
C GLY A 204 4.59 5.18 -26.15
N THR A 205 3.38 5.11 -25.58
CA THR A 205 2.56 6.29 -25.35
C THR A 205 3.31 7.28 -24.47
N SER A 206 3.38 8.55 -24.88
CA SER A 206 4.05 9.61 -24.11
C SER A 206 3.08 10.72 -23.72
N VAL A 207 3.23 11.25 -22.50
CA VAL A 207 2.45 12.38 -21.97
C VAL A 207 3.42 13.40 -21.38
N SER A 208 3.29 14.66 -21.77
CA SER A 208 4.08 15.77 -21.21
C SER A 208 3.29 16.48 -20.11
N ALA A 209 3.97 16.88 -19.04
CA ALA A 209 3.39 17.62 -17.92
C ALA A 209 4.38 18.62 -17.31
N LEU A 210 3.90 19.72 -16.74
CA LEU A 210 4.73 20.68 -16.02
C LEU A 210 5.26 20.08 -14.71
N LEU A 211 4.43 19.32 -14.01
CA LEU A 211 4.79 18.56 -12.80
C LEU A 211 4.39 17.08 -12.96
N VAL A 212 5.31 16.18 -12.61
CA VAL A 212 5.02 14.75 -12.47
C VAL A 212 5.11 14.35 -11.00
N ILE A 213 4.07 13.69 -10.51
CA ILE A 213 4.00 13.14 -9.16
C ILE A 213 4.10 11.62 -9.26
N ASP A 214 5.19 11.05 -8.73
CA ASP A 214 5.31 9.60 -8.59
C ASP A 214 4.48 9.12 -7.40
N ALA A 215 3.38 8.42 -7.70
CA ALA A 215 2.50 7.77 -6.74
C ALA A 215 2.45 6.24 -6.98
N THR A 216 3.55 5.66 -7.49
CA THR A 216 3.62 4.22 -7.84
C THR A 216 3.81 3.29 -6.65
N GLY A 217 3.72 3.81 -5.42
CA GLY A 217 3.80 3.04 -4.18
C GLY A 217 5.24 2.60 -3.86
N TYR A 218 5.44 1.31 -3.58
CA TYR A 218 6.76 0.77 -3.27
C TYR A 218 7.69 0.66 -4.51
N SER A 219 7.13 0.84 -5.71
CA SER A 219 7.91 0.90 -6.95
C SER A 219 8.83 2.12 -6.90
N ARG A 220 10.11 1.92 -7.22
CA ARG A 220 11.13 2.99 -7.27
C ARG A 220 11.63 3.27 -8.67
N ARG A 221 10.88 2.82 -9.68
CA ARG A 221 11.31 2.81 -11.08
C ARG A 221 11.59 4.21 -11.65
N LEU A 222 11.00 5.25 -11.07
CA LEU A 222 11.17 6.64 -11.51
C LEU A 222 12.09 7.44 -10.57
N MET A 223 12.66 6.82 -9.54
CA MET A 223 13.51 7.49 -8.56
C MET A 223 15.00 7.22 -8.84
N GLN A 224 15.83 8.24 -8.68
CA GLN A 224 17.29 8.14 -8.64
C GLN A 224 17.76 8.53 -7.24
N PHE A 225 18.73 7.80 -6.68
CA PHE A 225 19.22 8.06 -5.32
C PHE A 225 20.62 8.68 -5.39
N GLN A 226 20.78 9.84 -4.77
CA GLN A 226 22.09 10.45 -4.61
C GLN A 226 22.89 9.69 -3.56
N SER A 227 24.17 9.44 -3.82
CA SER A 227 25.12 8.89 -2.86
C SER A 227 26.38 9.75 -2.76
N PRO A 228 27.06 9.75 -1.59
CA PRO A 228 28.32 10.48 -1.41
C PRO A 228 29.45 10.10 -2.37
N VAL A 229 29.32 9.00 -3.12
CA VAL A 229 30.34 8.48 -4.05
C VAL A 229 29.87 8.58 -5.52
N GLY A 230 28.83 9.36 -5.80
CA GLY A 230 28.18 9.49 -7.11
C GLY A 230 26.72 9.04 -7.06
N ASP A 231 25.95 9.30 -8.12
CA ASP A 231 24.55 8.85 -8.20
C ASP A 231 24.50 7.32 -8.18
N LEU A 232 23.69 6.75 -7.29
CA LEU A 232 23.37 5.32 -7.28
C LEU A 232 22.11 5.09 -8.11
N ASP A 233 22.14 4.05 -8.95
CA ASP A 233 20.90 3.53 -9.51
C ASP A 233 20.02 3.03 -8.34
N SER A 234 18.71 3.22 -8.45
CA SER A 234 17.70 2.64 -7.54
C SER A 234 17.90 1.15 -7.29
N ALA A 235 18.47 0.43 -8.27
CA ALA A 235 18.79 -0.99 -8.18
C ALA A 235 19.94 -1.30 -7.19
N ASP A 236 20.82 -0.34 -6.91
CA ASP A 236 22.00 -0.51 -6.05
C ASP A 236 21.72 -0.11 -4.59
N VAL A 237 20.57 0.52 -4.32
CA VAL A 237 20.12 0.84 -2.97
C VAL A 237 19.42 -0.36 -2.36
N THR A 238 19.98 -0.92 -1.27
CA THR A 238 19.29 -1.95 -0.48
C THR A 238 18.33 -1.28 0.51
N PRO A 239 17.02 -1.29 0.25
CA PRO A 239 16.06 -0.66 1.17
C PRO A 239 15.86 -1.48 2.42
N GLY A 240 15.20 -0.87 3.40
CA GLY A 240 14.57 -1.62 4.47
C GLY A 240 13.30 -2.27 3.95
N TYR A 241 13.07 -3.52 4.36
CA TYR A 241 11.86 -4.26 4.03
C TYR A 241 11.02 -4.41 5.28
N GLN A 242 9.77 -4.00 5.19
CA GLN A 242 8.74 -4.43 6.12
C GLN A 242 8.14 -5.71 5.56
N VAL A 243 8.04 -6.73 6.39
CA VAL A 243 7.46 -8.03 6.01
C VAL A 243 6.42 -8.40 7.04
N THR A 244 5.26 -8.86 6.58
CA THR A 244 4.19 -9.32 7.46
C THR A 244 3.76 -10.74 7.11
N TYR A 245 3.21 -11.44 8.09
CA TYR A 245 2.46 -12.67 7.91
C TYR A 245 1.14 -12.57 8.69
N GLY A 246 0.06 -12.29 7.95
CA GLY A 246 -1.27 -12.05 8.51
C GLY A 246 -2.28 -13.14 8.18
N ILE A 247 -3.19 -13.38 9.12
CA ILE A 247 -4.36 -14.26 8.97
C ILE A 247 -5.61 -13.57 9.51
N LEU A 248 -6.75 -13.80 8.85
CA LEU A 248 -8.07 -13.62 9.46
C LEU A 248 -8.49 -14.99 9.98
N ALA A 249 -8.64 -15.12 11.29
CA ALA A 249 -8.95 -16.39 11.95
C ALA A 249 -10.38 -16.38 12.48
N GLU A 250 -11.12 -17.44 12.16
CA GLU A 250 -12.30 -17.86 12.91
C GLU A 250 -11.81 -18.83 13.98
N VAL A 251 -12.05 -18.49 15.25
CA VAL A 251 -11.51 -19.17 16.43
C VAL A 251 -12.67 -19.64 17.32
N GLU A 252 -12.44 -20.67 18.15
CA GLU A 252 -13.48 -21.15 19.07
C GLU A 252 -13.92 -20.05 20.05
N ALA A 253 -12.94 -19.33 20.61
CA ALA A 253 -13.10 -18.14 21.43
C ALA A 253 -11.74 -17.43 21.60
N HIS A 254 -11.75 -16.16 21.97
CA HIS A 254 -10.59 -15.44 22.48
C HIS A 254 -10.99 -14.47 23.61
N ASP A 255 -10.04 -14.12 24.48
CA ASP A 255 -10.27 -13.20 25.61
C ASP A 255 -9.92 -11.73 25.30
N LEU A 256 -9.57 -11.42 24.04
CA LEU A 256 -9.28 -10.05 23.62
C LEU A 256 -10.51 -9.13 23.76
N PRO A 257 -10.38 -7.94 24.37
CA PRO A 257 -11.46 -6.94 24.40
C PRO A 257 -11.85 -6.52 22.99
N LEU A 258 -13.16 -6.41 22.71
CA LEU A 258 -13.66 -6.02 21.39
C LEU A 258 -13.64 -4.52 21.13
N ASP A 259 -13.54 -3.70 22.18
CA ASP A 259 -13.41 -2.24 22.06
C ASP A 259 -11.94 -1.80 21.88
N HIS A 260 -10.99 -2.73 21.92
CA HIS A 260 -9.57 -2.49 21.76
C HIS A 260 -9.02 -3.22 20.54
N MET A 261 -8.01 -2.65 19.91
CA MET A 261 -7.07 -3.42 19.09
C MET A 261 -5.67 -3.31 19.66
N VAL A 262 -4.84 -4.33 19.43
CA VAL A 262 -3.42 -4.31 19.78
C VAL A 262 -2.62 -3.91 18.55
N LEU A 263 -2.01 -2.73 18.60
CA LEU A 263 -1.24 -2.18 17.48
C LEU A 263 0.15 -2.78 17.43
N MET A 264 0.80 -2.97 18.56
CA MET A 264 2.09 -3.65 18.57
C MET A 264 2.24 -4.42 19.87
N ASP A 265 2.24 -5.74 19.78
CA ASP A 265 2.68 -6.61 20.85
C ASP A 265 4.10 -7.11 20.60
N TRP A 266 5.04 -6.56 21.36
CA TRP A 266 6.48 -6.87 21.31
C TRP A 266 6.89 -7.97 22.29
N SER A 267 5.98 -8.51 23.09
CA SER A 267 6.29 -9.59 24.05
C SER A 267 6.88 -10.78 23.31
N ASP A 268 7.83 -11.51 23.88
CA ASP A 268 8.45 -12.66 23.21
C ASP A 268 8.88 -13.79 24.16
N SER A 269 8.62 -13.68 25.47
CA SER A 269 8.93 -14.72 26.46
C SER A 269 8.25 -16.08 26.24
N HIS A 270 7.17 -16.10 25.46
CA HIS A 270 6.47 -17.32 25.07
C HIS A 270 7.14 -18.07 23.92
N LEU A 271 8.11 -17.45 23.23
CA LEU A 271 8.83 -18.08 22.14
C LEU A 271 9.77 -19.17 22.66
N SER A 272 9.90 -20.25 21.90
CA SER A 272 10.88 -21.30 22.12
C SER A 272 12.31 -20.74 22.05
N PRO A 273 13.30 -21.35 22.72
CA PRO A 273 14.65 -20.78 22.80
C PRO A 273 15.32 -20.49 21.44
N GLU A 274 14.93 -21.22 20.39
CA GLU A 274 15.41 -20.95 19.03
C GLU A 274 14.72 -19.74 18.41
N LEU A 275 13.38 -19.69 18.43
CA LEU A 275 12.64 -18.55 17.87
C LEU A 275 12.90 -17.26 18.65
N PHE A 276 13.11 -17.33 19.97
CA PHE A 276 13.51 -16.20 20.79
C PHE A 276 14.84 -15.59 20.32
N ARG A 277 15.86 -16.41 20.07
CA ARG A 277 17.14 -15.93 19.51
C ARG A 277 16.97 -15.29 18.15
N GLN A 278 16.13 -15.88 17.29
CA GLN A 278 15.84 -15.34 15.96
C GLN A 278 15.08 -14.01 16.05
N ASN A 279 14.07 -13.91 16.92
CA ASN A 279 13.32 -12.68 17.15
C ASN A 279 14.23 -11.57 17.69
N HIS A 280 15.15 -11.88 18.60
CA HIS A 280 16.10 -10.90 19.10
C HIS A 280 17.07 -10.39 18.01
N ALA A 281 17.41 -11.22 17.02
CA ALA A 281 18.25 -10.81 15.89
C ALA A 281 17.47 -9.99 14.86
N GLU A 282 16.24 -10.40 14.58
CA GLU A 282 15.34 -9.81 13.56
C GLU A 282 13.95 -9.58 14.19
N PRO A 283 13.75 -8.48 14.95
CA PRO A 283 12.55 -8.29 15.77
C PRO A 283 11.26 -8.23 14.97
N SER A 284 10.23 -8.90 15.50
CA SER A 284 8.86 -8.76 15.05
C SER A 284 7.89 -8.55 16.21
N PHE A 285 6.73 -7.99 15.88
CA PHE A 285 5.63 -7.74 16.79
C PHE A 285 4.31 -8.21 16.18
N LEU A 286 3.28 -8.36 17.01
CA LEU A 286 1.96 -8.81 16.57
C LEU A 286 0.93 -7.68 16.56
N TYR A 287 0.20 -7.52 15.45
CA TYR A 287 -1.09 -6.84 15.42
C TYR A 287 -2.20 -7.82 15.82
N MET A 288 -3.15 -7.38 16.67
CA MET A 288 -4.36 -8.14 16.97
C MET A 288 -5.59 -7.24 16.86
N MET A 289 -6.52 -7.59 15.99
CA MET A 289 -7.69 -6.79 15.65
C MET A 289 -8.94 -7.67 15.77
N PRO A 290 -9.55 -7.76 16.96
CA PRO A 290 -10.73 -8.59 17.18
C PRO A 290 -11.98 -7.92 16.61
N PHE A 291 -12.80 -8.66 15.85
CA PHE A 291 -14.05 -8.15 15.28
C PHE A 291 -15.27 -8.66 16.04
N THR A 292 -15.21 -9.90 16.52
CA THR A 292 -16.25 -10.59 17.29
C THR A 292 -15.57 -11.56 18.26
N PRO A 293 -16.27 -12.16 19.24
CA PRO A 293 -15.66 -13.14 20.15
C PRO A 293 -15.02 -14.37 19.47
N THR A 294 -15.32 -14.61 18.19
CA THR A 294 -14.85 -15.75 17.41
C THR A 294 -14.11 -15.36 16.13
N SER A 295 -13.90 -14.07 15.87
CA SER A 295 -13.29 -13.61 14.61
C SER A 295 -12.27 -12.50 14.88
N VAL A 296 -11.01 -12.75 14.53
CA VAL A 296 -9.88 -11.87 14.83
C VAL A 296 -8.89 -11.85 13.67
N PHE A 297 -8.39 -10.66 13.33
CA PHE A 297 -7.24 -10.51 12.43
C PHE A 297 -5.95 -10.43 13.25
N LEU A 298 -4.96 -11.21 12.83
CA LEU A 298 -3.69 -11.40 13.51
C LEU A 298 -2.57 -11.24 12.49
N GLU A 299 -1.57 -10.42 12.76
CA GLU A 299 -0.47 -10.21 11.82
C GLU A 299 0.88 -10.03 12.52
N GLU A 300 1.77 -11.00 12.32
CA GLU A 300 3.16 -10.90 12.75
C GLU A 300 3.93 -10.01 11.77
N THR A 301 4.59 -8.98 12.27
CA THR A 301 5.22 -7.94 11.46
C THR A 301 6.66 -7.70 11.88
N SER A 302 7.59 -7.85 10.93
CA SER A 302 8.92 -7.24 11.04
C SER A 302 8.82 -5.79 10.56
N LEU A 303 9.12 -4.83 11.45
CA LEU A 303 8.98 -3.41 11.16
C LEU A 303 9.86 -2.98 9.98
N VAL A 304 11.14 -3.33 10.05
CA VAL A 304 12.14 -3.03 9.03
C VAL A 304 13.36 -3.91 9.21
N ASP A 305 13.75 -4.61 8.15
CA ASP A 305 15.00 -5.39 8.13
C ASP A 305 15.73 -5.33 6.78
N ARG A 306 17.02 -5.67 6.80
CA ARG A 306 17.92 -5.75 5.65
C ARG A 306 18.89 -6.94 5.84
N PRO A 307 18.70 -8.07 5.14
CA PRO A 307 17.67 -8.37 4.14
C PRO A 307 16.26 -8.52 4.75
N ALA A 308 15.25 -8.73 3.91
CA ALA A 308 13.90 -9.00 4.37
C ALA A 308 13.84 -10.27 5.23
N VAL A 309 13.20 -10.19 6.40
CA VAL A 309 12.87 -11.37 7.22
C VAL A 309 12.04 -12.35 6.40
N ARG A 310 12.29 -13.65 6.58
CA ARG A 310 11.55 -14.66 5.83
C ARG A 310 10.13 -14.80 6.39
N SER A 311 9.14 -14.86 5.50
CA SER A 311 7.75 -15.03 5.88
C SER A 311 7.48 -16.33 6.66
N GLU A 312 8.29 -17.38 6.45
CA GLU A 312 8.18 -18.62 7.23
C GLU A 312 8.54 -18.43 8.70
N ASP A 313 9.51 -17.55 8.99
CA ASP A 313 9.97 -17.30 10.35
C ASP A 313 8.89 -16.49 11.12
N LEU A 314 8.27 -15.50 10.46
CA LEU A 314 7.12 -14.79 11.01
C LEU A 314 5.93 -15.72 11.26
N ARG A 315 5.64 -16.65 10.34
CA ARG A 315 4.59 -17.66 10.52
C ARG A 315 4.87 -18.57 11.73
N ALA A 316 6.12 -18.96 11.95
CA ALA A 316 6.50 -19.79 13.09
C ALA A 316 6.30 -19.04 14.42
N ARG A 317 6.72 -17.77 14.48
CA ARG A 317 6.52 -16.90 15.64
C ARG A 317 5.03 -16.68 15.94
N LEU A 318 4.23 -16.38 14.91
CA LEU A 318 2.78 -16.24 15.06
C LEU A 318 2.16 -17.50 15.67
N LYS A 319 2.56 -18.69 15.21
CA LYS A 319 2.02 -19.95 15.74
C LYS A 319 2.29 -20.13 17.23
N GLU A 320 3.49 -19.83 17.72
CA GLU A 320 3.82 -19.94 19.15
C GLU A 320 3.10 -18.87 19.98
N ARG A 321 2.96 -17.65 19.46
CA ARG A 321 2.13 -16.58 20.06
C ARG A 321 0.69 -17.03 20.28
N LEU A 322 0.04 -17.54 19.25
CA LEU A 322 -1.36 -17.97 19.34
C LEU A 322 -1.53 -19.12 20.33
N GLY A 323 -0.59 -20.07 20.34
CA GLY A 323 -0.57 -21.15 21.31
C GLY A 323 -0.46 -20.65 22.77
N ALA A 324 0.37 -19.64 23.01
CA ALA A 324 0.55 -19.04 24.34
C ALA A 324 -0.66 -18.23 24.80
N GLN A 325 -1.38 -17.58 23.88
CA GLN A 325 -2.61 -16.85 24.15
C GLN A 325 -3.86 -17.75 24.21
N GLY A 326 -3.71 -19.06 23.99
CA GLY A 326 -4.82 -20.01 24.01
C GLY A 326 -5.79 -19.88 22.82
N ILE A 327 -5.42 -19.15 21.77
CA ILE A 327 -6.22 -18.98 20.55
C ILE A 327 -6.10 -20.26 19.72
N LYS A 328 -7.26 -20.90 19.45
CA LYS A 328 -7.37 -22.19 18.76
C LYS A 328 -8.23 -22.10 17.52
#